data_AF-A0A428TZG6-F1
#
_entry.id   AF-A0A428TZG6-F1
#
_cell.length_a   1.000
_cell.length_b   1.000
_cell.length_c   1.000
_cell.angle_alpha   90.00
_cell.angle_beta   90.00
_cell.angle_gamma   90.00
#
_symmetry.space_group_name_H-M   'P 1'
#
loop_
_entity.id
_entity.type
_entity.pdbx_description
1 polymer ?
#
loop_
_entity_poly.entity_id
_entity_poly.type
_entity_poly.pdbx_seq_one_letter_code
_entity_poly.pdbx_strand_id
1 'polypeptide(L)'
;MSLENRTYFINLQLDYLFTIINIHTLVRKCGDLEENLPDDLHSVVHSSADLSIEASRSIFRILDTVVDFWKEDSAWVVSHYAPMAAMPLFMNILIHPLGHTADSDLHILSSISSITRKIPAETLSIEEIEHIREIIEAWPEMG
;
A
#
# COMPACT_ATOMS: atom_id res chain seq x y z
N MET A 1 -17.97 20.05 -9.51
CA MET A 1 -16.53 20.02 -9.19
C MET A 1 -15.78 19.65 -10.46
N SER A 2 -14.73 20.38 -10.84
CA SER A 2 -13.95 20.05 -12.06
C SER A 2 -13.27 18.69 -11.92
N LEU A 3 -12.93 18.06 -13.04
CA LEU A 3 -12.17 16.81 -13.09
C LEU A 3 -10.84 16.97 -12.34
N GLU A 4 -10.14 18.07 -12.60
CA GLU A 4 -8.87 18.46 -11.98
C GLU A 4 -8.96 18.56 -10.45
N ASN A 5 -10.04 19.15 -9.92
CA ASN A 5 -10.25 19.20 -8.47
C ASN A 5 -10.47 17.80 -7.89
N ARG A 6 -11.11 16.88 -8.62
CA ARG A 6 -11.27 15.48 -8.17
C ARG A 6 -9.92 14.77 -8.15
N THR A 7 -9.09 14.93 -9.18
CA THR A 7 -7.72 14.38 -9.21
C THR A 7 -6.92 14.85 -8.02
N TYR A 8 -6.94 16.16 -7.76
CA TYR A 8 -6.21 16.76 -6.66
C TYR A 8 -6.62 16.17 -5.30
N PHE A 9 -7.93 16.08 -5.03
CA PHE A 9 -8.40 15.52 -3.75
C PHE A 9 -8.04 14.04 -3.58
N ILE A 10 -8.13 13.25 -4.65
CA ILE A 10 -7.80 11.81 -4.56
C ILE A 10 -6.29 11.64 -4.36
N ASN A 11 -5.45 12.39 -5.07
CA ASN A 11 -3.99 12.36 -4.88
C ASN A 11 -3.61 12.78 -3.46
N LEU A 12 -4.19 13.87 -2.94
CA LEU A 12 -3.95 14.30 -1.57
C LEU A 12 -4.36 13.23 -0.54
N GLN A 13 -5.46 12.53 -0.79
CA GLN A 13 -5.90 11.43 0.07
C GLN A 13 -4.93 10.24 -0.02
N LEU A 14 -4.43 9.89 -1.20
CA LEU A 14 -3.42 8.85 -1.37
C LEU A 14 -2.11 9.22 -0.65
N ASP A 15 -1.63 10.45 -0.80
CA ASP A 15 -0.42 10.95 -0.12
C ASP A 15 -0.55 10.94 1.40
N TYR A 16 -1.72 11.32 1.90
CA TYR A 16 -2.02 11.24 3.33
C TYR A 16 -1.96 9.80 3.84
N LEU A 17 -2.65 8.86 3.17
CA LEU A 17 -2.67 7.45 3.56
C LEU A 17 -1.29 6.81 3.45
N PHE A 18 -0.53 7.16 2.41
CA PHE A 18 0.86 6.73 2.23
C PHE A 18 1.75 7.22 3.37
N THR A 19 1.57 8.46 3.81
CA THR A 19 2.30 9.02 4.96
C THR A 19 1.94 8.30 6.26
N ILE A 20 0.66 7.98 6.48
CA ILE A 20 0.20 7.19 7.63
C ILE A 20 0.90 5.81 7.63
N ILE A 21 0.96 5.12 6.49
CA ILE A 21 1.66 3.82 6.40
C ILE A 21 3.14 3.97 6.77
N ASN A 22 3.85 4.96 6.23
CA ASN A 22 5.27 5.16 6.50
C ASN A 22 5.56 5.42 7.99
N ILE A 23 4.81 6.33 8.60
CA ILE A 23 4.98 6.69 10.02
C ILE A 23 4.71 5.47 10.90
N HIS A 24 3.56 4.82 10.71
CA HIS A 24 3.12 3.78 11.66
C HIS A 24 3.78 2.42 11.44
N THR A 25 4.26 2.12 10.23
CA THR A 25 5.12 0.94 9.99
C THR A 25 6.49 1.10 10.66
N LEU A 26 7.05 2.33 10.67
CA LEU A 26 8.31 2.62 11.34
C LEU A 26 8.19 2.51 12.87
N VAL A 27 7.11 3.03 13.46
CA VAL A 27 6.83 2.92 14.90
C VAL A 27 6.82 1.45 15.33
N ARG A 28 6.17 0.59 14.55
CA ARG A 28 6.13 -0.85 14.82
C ARG A 28 7.50 -1.51 14.76
N LYS A 29 8.31 -1.20 13.73
CA LYS A 29 9.70 -1.71 13.64
C LYS A 29 10.54 -1.29 14.83
N CYS A 30 10.43 -0.03 15.25
CA CYS A 30 11.18 0.48 16.40
C CYS A 30 10.74 -0.16 17.72
N GLY A 31 9.43 -0.39 17.90
CA GLY A 31 8.89 -1.09 19.07
C GLY A 31 9.32 -2.55 19.18
N ASP A 32 9.47 -3.26 18.05
CA ASP A 32 9.95 -4.66 18.05
C ASP A 32 11.44 -4.79 18.42
N LEU A 33 12.26 -3.72 18.30
CA LEU A 33 13.69 -3.75 18.66
C LEU A 33 13.95 -3.65 20.17
N GLU A 34 12.98 -3.19 20.96
CA GLU A 34 13.11 -3.05 22.40
C GLU A 34 12.36 -4.20 23.10
N GLU A 35 13.10 -5.26 23.47
CA GLU A 35 12.55 -6.51 24.06
C GLU A 35 11.77 -6.30 25.39
N ASN A 36 11.76 -5.10 25.96
CA ASN A 36 11.07 -4.77 27.22
C ASN A 36 10.40 -3.40 27.15
N LEU A 37 9.54 -3.20 26.16
CA LEU A 37 8.68 -2.02 26.08
C LEU A 37 7.79 -1.93 27.32
N PRO A 38 7.64 -0.75 27.95
CA PRO A 38 6.64 -0.59 28.99
C PRO A 38 5.22 -0.81 28.42
N ASP A 39 4.29 -1.31 29.25
CA ASP A 39 2.94 -1.74 28.84
C ASP A 39 2.15 -0.64 28.11
N ASP A 40 2.41 0.62 28.42
CA ASP A 40 1.82 1.77 27.74
C ASP A 40 2.25 1.86 26.26
N LEU A 41 3.48 1.48 25.95
CA LEU A 41 4.04 1.53 24.60
C LEU A 41 3.60 0.33 23.73
N HIS A 42 3.26 -0.81 24.34
CA HIS A 42 2.61 -1.93 23.63
C HIS A 42 1.29 -1.52 22.99
N SER A 43 0.47 -0.73 23.70
CA SER A 43 -0.81 -0.23 23.16
C SER A 43 -0.62 0.71 21.96
N VAL A 44 0.45 1.50 21.96
CA VAL A 44 0.82 2.41 20.88
C VAL A 44 1.27 1.64 19.64
N VAL A 45 2.05 0.57 19.81
CA VAL A 45 2.48 -0.31 18.70
C VAL A 45 1.28 -0.99 18.05
N HIS A 46 0.33 -1.51 18.83
CA HIS A 46 -0.91 -2.10 18.29
C HIS A 46 -1.75 -1.07 17.53
N SER A 47 -1.98 0.11 18.11
CA SER A 47 -2.74 1.17 17.42
C SER A 47 -2.06 1.64 16.12
N SER A 48 -0.72 1.66 16.09
CA SER A 48 0.04 1.99 14.88
C SER A 48 -0.11 0.90 13.82
N ALA A 49 -0.08 -0.38 14.21
CA ALA A 49 -0.35 -1.48 13.30
C ALA A 49 -1.76 -1.33 12.68
N ASP A 50 -2.79 -1.11 13.50
CA ASP A 50 -4.17 -0.94 13.03
C ASP A 50 -4.32 0.24 12.05
N LEU A 51 -3.68 1.38 12.34
CA LEU A 51 -3.69 2.56 11.45
C LEU A 51 -3.03 2.26 10.10
N SER A 52 -1.87 1.60 10.09
CA SER A 52 -1.18 1.24 8.85
C SER A 52 -1.98 0.22 8.02
N ILE A 53 -2.67 -0.71 8.67
CA ILE A 53 -3.54 -1.71 8.03
C ILE A 53 -4.76 -1.05 7.40
N GLU A 54 -5.47 -0.18 8.12
CA GLU A 54 -6.66 0.47 7.57
C GLU A 54 -6.31 1.47 6.46
N ALA A 55 -5.18 2.16 6.58
CA ALA A 55 -4.67 3.01 5.51
C ALA A 55 -4.37 2.20 4.24
N SER A 56 -3.78 1.02 4.41
CA SER A 56 -3.52 0.08 3.31
C SER A 56 -4.80 -0.35 2.60
N ARG A 57 -5.82 -0.79 3.36
CA ARG A 57 -7.14 -1.14 2.80
C ARG A 57 -7.76 0.02 2.04
N SER A 58 -7.63 1.23 2.57
CA SER A 58 -8.17 2.44 1.96
C SER A 58 -7.49 2.78 0.63
N ILE A 59 -6.16 2.64 0.54
CA ILE A 59 -5.44 2.80 -0.74
C ILE A 59 -5.95 1.80 -1.77
N PHE A 60 -6.06 0.51 -1.43
CA PHE A 60 -6.56 -0.49 -2.38
C PHE A 60 -8.00 -0.23 -2.82
N ARG A 61 -8.89 0.24 -1.93
CA ARG A 61 -10.25 0.65 -2.31
C ARG A 61 -10.23 1.82 -3.30
N ILE A 62 -9.36 2.81 -3.09
CA ILE A 62 -9.21 3.95 -4.00
C ILE A 62 -8.69 3.46 -5.36
N LEU A 63 -7.61 2.69 -5.38
CA LEU A 63 -7.03 2.15 -6.62
C LEU A 63 -8.07 1.31 -7.38
N ASP A 64 -8.79 0.41 -6.72
CA ASP A 64 -9.81 -0.40 -7.40
C ASP A 64 -10.97 0.44 -7.94
N THR A 65 -11.37 1.50 -7.26
CA THR A 65 -12.52 2.32 -7.66
C THR A 65 -12.20 3.31 -8.78
N VAL A 66 -11.02 3.92 -8.76
CA VAL A 66 -10.72 5.08 -9.62
C VAL A 66 -9.40 4.98 -10.40
N VAL A 67 -8.71 3.83 -10.46
CA VAL A 67 -7.43 3.73 -11.22
C VAL A 67 -7.51 4.26 -12.66
N ASP A 68 -8.61 4.02 -13.38
CA ASP A 68 -8.75 4.43 -14.79
C ASP A 68 -8.84 5.96 -14.97
N PHE A 69 -9.10 6.67 -13.88
CA PHE A 69 -9.23 8.12 -13.87
C PHE A 69 -7.91 8.82 -14.19
N TRP A 70 -6.77 8.20 -13.84
CA TRP A 70 -5.43 8.76 -14.05
C TRP A 70 -4.91 8.55 -15.48
N LYS A 71 -5.61 7.77 -16.32
CA LYS A 71 -5.26 7.53 -17.73
C LYS A 71 -3.79 7.11 -17.88
N GLU A 72 -2.95 7.96 -18.45
CA GLU A 72 -1.53 7.73 -18.70
C GLU A 72 -0.74 7.57 -17.38
N ASP A 73 -1.14 8.24 -16.29
CA ASP A 73 -0.44 8.16 -15.00
C ASP A 73 -0.86 6.94 -14.14
N SER A 74 -1.79 6.10 -14.63
CA SER A 74 -2.37 5.01 -13.83
C SER A 74 -1.34 3.97 -13.41
N ALA A 75 -0.35 3.69 -14.28
CA ALA A 75 0.74 2.78 -13.98
C ALA A 75 1.65 3.33 -12.88
N TRP A 76 2.07 4.60 -12.98
CA TRP A 76 2.81 5.28 -11.93
C TRP A 76 2.06 5.28 -10.60
N VAL A 77 0.78 5.65 -10.56
CA VAL A 77 -0.02 5.67 -9.33
C VAL A 77 -0.07 4.29 -8.69
N VAL A 78 -0.36 3.23 -9.46
CA VAL A 78 -0.43 1.87 -8.91
C VAL A 78 0.96 1.40 -8.46
N SER A 79 2.01 1.63 -9.25
CA SER A 79 3.38 1.22 -8.90
C SER A 79 3.92 1.94 -7.67
N HIS A 80 3.51 3.19 -7.43
CA HIS A 80 3.96 3.99 -6.30
C HIS A 80 3.25 3.59 -4.99
N TYR A 81 1.92 3.53 -4.98
CA TYR A 81 1.16 3.36 -3.74
C TYR A 81 0.90 1.88 -3.37
N ALA A 82 0.71 0.99 -4.34
CA ALA A 82 0.28 -0.39 -4.07
C ALA A 82 1.33 -1.23 -3.33
N PRO A 83 2.63 -1.20 -3.67
CA PRO A 83 3.64 -1.99 -2.94
C PRO A 83 3.72 -1.60 -1.47
N MET A 84 3.68 -0.30 -1.18
CA MET A 84 3.74 0.21 0.19
C MET A 84 2.48 -0.15 0.99
N ALA A 85 1.30 -0.10 0.38
CA ALA A 85 0.05 -0.55 0.99
C ALA A 85 -0.03 -2.08 1.15
N ALA A 86 0.64 -2.86 0.30
CA ALA A 86 0.62 -4.31 0.41
C ALA A 86 1.34 -4.79 1.67
N MET A 87 2.43 -4.12 2.06
CA MET A 87 3.33 -4.61 3.11
C MET A 87 2.67 -4.75 4.51
N PRO A 88 1.93 -3.75 5.04
CA PRO A 88 1.25 -3.91 6.33
C PRO A 88 0.21 -5.04 6.35
N LEU A 89 -0.54 -5.21 5.26
CA LEU A 89 -1.52 -6.29 5.12
C LEU A 89 -0.83 -7.65 5.09
N PHE A 90 0.21 -7.79 4.26
CA PHE A 90 0.98 -9.02 4.15
C PHE A 90 1.58 -9.44 5.49
N MET A 91 2.23 -8.51 6.19
CA MET A 91 2.81 -8.77 7.50
C MET A 91 1.74 -9.14 8.54
N ASN A 92 0.57 -8.49 8.51
CA ASN A 92 -0.51 -8.83 9.43
C ASN A 92 -1.05 -10.25 9.19
N ILE A 93 -1.20 -10.68 7.94
CA ILE A 93 -1.61 -12.05 7.59
C ILE A 93 -0.58 -13.07 8.09
N LEU A 94 0.72 -12.81 7.93
CA LEU A 94 1.75 -13.74 8.39
C LEU A 94 1.77 -13.93 9.92
N ILE A 95 1.47 -12.87 10.66
CA ILE A 95 1.48 -12.90 12.14
C ILE A 95 0.17 -13.46 12.69
N HIS A 96 -0.95 -13.13 12.05
CA HIS A 96 -2.29 -13.54 12.45
C HIS A 96 -2.98 -14.31 11.30
N PRO A 97 -2.47 -15.51 10.92
CA PRO A 97 -2.98 -16.23 9.76
C PRO A 97 -4.44 -16.71 9.90
N LEU A 98 -4.93 -16.82 11.14
CA LEU A 98 -6.33 -17.13 11.46
C LEU A 98 -7.10 -15.90 11.97
N GLY A 99 -6.55 -14.71 11.75
CA GLY A 99 -7.18 -13.44 12.12
C GLY A 99 -8.46 -13.21 11.33
N HIS A 100 -9.43 -12.54 11.96
CA HIS A 100 -10.75 -12.29 11.38
C HIS A 100 -10.74 -11.55 10.03
N THR A 101 -9.68 -10.81 9.71
CA THR A 101 -9.52 -10.10 8.43
C THR A 101 -8.55 -10.76 7.46
N ALA A 102 -7.90 -11.87 7.84
CA ALA A 102 -6.81 -12.45 7.03
C ALA A 102 -7.29 -12.82 5.61
N ASP A 103 -8.44 -13.47 5.49
CA ASP A 103 -9.03 -13.82 4.19
C ASP A 103 -9.41 -12.59 3.36
N SER A 104 -10.00 -11.57 3.99
CA SER A 104 -10.36 -10.33 3.29
C SER A 104 -9.14 -9.52 2.86
N ASP A 105 -8.10 -9.49 3.68
CA ASP A 105 -6.84 -8.80 3.37
C ASP A 105 -6.09 -9.54 2.26
N LEU A 106 -6.11 -10.87 2.25
CA LEU A 106 -5.59 -11.68 1.14
C LEU A 106 -6.35 -11.42 -0.16
N HIS A 107 -7.68 -11.32 -0.09
CA HIS A 107 -8.49 -10.97 -1.25
C HIS A 107 -8.14 -9.59 -1.80
N ILE A 108 -7.94 -8.59 -0.93
CA ILE A 108 -7.46 -7.26 -1.31
C ILE A 108 -6.11 -7.35 -2.02
N LEU A 109 -5.14 -8.10 -1.48
CA LEU A 109 -3.84 -8.27 -2.13
C LEU A 109 -3.97 -8.96 -3.50
N SER A 110 -4.89 -9.92 -3.65
CA SER A 110 -5.13 -10.59 -4.93
C SER A 110 -5.80 -9.70 -5.97
N SER A 111 -6.51 -8.65 -5.53
CA SER A 111 -7.24 -7.73 -6.41
C SER A 111 -6.31 -6.85 -7.23
N ILE A 112 -5.01 -6.76 -6.88
CA ILE A 112 -4.02 -6.00 -7.65
C ILE A 112 -3.98 -6.42 -9.12
N SER A 113 -4.17 -7.72 -9.42
CA SER A 113 -4.24 -8.21 -10.80
C SER A 113 -5.45 -7.66 -11.56
N SER A 114 -6.56 -7.42 -10.86
CA SER A 114 -7.76 -6.82 -11.42
C SER A 114 -7.60 -5.32 -11.61
N ILE A 115 -6.90 -4.64 -10.69
CA ILE A 115 -6.56 -3.21 -10.79
C ILE A 115 -5.62 -2.97 -11.98
N THR A 116 -4.55 -3.76 -12.11
CA THR A 116 -3.59 -3.61 -13.21
C THR A 116 -4.17 -3.90 -14.58
N ARG A 117 -5.18 -4.78 -14.68
CA ARG A 117 -5.91 -5.01 -15.93
C ARG A 117 -6.73 -3.81 -16.42
N LYS A 118 -7.02 -2.83 -15.55
CA LYS A 118 -7.74 -1.61 -15.96
C LYS A 118 -6.79 -0.54 -16.51
N ILE A 119 -5.48 -0.66 -16.22
CA ILE A 119 -4.43 0.22 -16.73
C ILE A 119 -4.30 0.03 -18.25
N PRO A 120 -4.34 1.11 -19.05
CA PRO A 120 -4.12 1.04 -20.50
C PRO A 120 -2.76 0.42 -20.83
N ALA A 121 -2.73 -0.64 -21.64
CA ALA A 121 -1.50 -1.37 -22.00
C ALA A 121 -0.57 -0.59 -22.96
N GLU A 122 -1.04 0.53 -23.51
CA GLU A 122 -0.39 1.26 -24.60
C GLU A 122 0.60 2.35 -24.12
N THR A 123 0.72 2.59 -22.81
CA THR A 123 1.34 3.83 -22.31
C THR A 123 2.23 3.63 -21.08
N LEU A 124 3.02 2.55 -21.00
CA LEU A 124 4.12 2.55 -20.02
C LEU A 124 5.19 3.54 -20.48
N SER A 125 5.41 4.59 -19.71
CA SER A 125 6.51 5.53 -19.94
C SER A 125 7.86 4.80 -19.79
N ILE A 126 8.92 5.35 -20.39
CA ILE A 126 10.27 4.81 -20.22
C ILE A 126 10.65 4.79 -18.73
N GLU A 127 10.25 5.80 -17.94
CA GLU A 127 10.53 5.82 -16.50
C GLU A 127 9.78 4.70 -15.75
N GLU A 128 8.54 4.39 -16.15
CA GLU A 128 7.76 3.31 -15.54
C GLU A 128 8.35 1.93 -15.88
N ILE A 129 8.87 1.76 -17.10
CA ILE A 129 9.58 0.54 -17.51
C ILE A 129 10.86 0.36 -16.70
N GLU A 130 11.65 1.41 -16.54
CA GLU A 130 12.89 1.36 -15.74
C GLU A 130 12.58 1.09 -14.26
N HIS A 131 11.53 1.69 -13.68
CA HIS A 131 11.16 1.43 -12.29
C HIS A 131 10.68 -0.02 -12.07
N ILE A 132 9.85 -0.56 -12.97
CA ILE A 132 9.44 -1.97 -12.92
C ILE A 132 10.67 -2.88 -13.01
N ARG A 133 11.63 -2.53 -13.87
CA ARG A 133 12.86 -3.28 -14.06
C ARG A 133 13.73 -3.26 -12.81
N GLU A 134 13.90 -2.12 -12.14
CA GLU A 134 14.60 -2.02 -10.86
C GLU A 134 13.96 -2.91 -9.78
N ILE A 135 12.62 -2.93 -9.70
CA ILE A 135 11.90 -3.81 -8.75
C ILE A 135 12.16 -5.29 -9.04
N ILE A 136 12.15 -5.68 -10.32
CA ILE A 136 12.41 -7.06 -10.75
C ILE A 136 13.88 -7.44 -10.51
N GLU A 137 14.82 -6.53 -10.76
CA GLU A 137 16.26 -6.75 -10.57
C GLU A 137 16.67 -6.77 -9.09
N ALA A 138 15.89 -6.16 -8.19
CA ALA A 138 16.10 -6.25 -6.74
C ALA A 138 15.63 -7.59 -6.13
N TRP A 139 14.78 -8.35 -6.84
CA TRP A 139 14.20 -9.62 -6.37
C TRP A 139 15.21 -10.80 -6.23
N PRO A 140 16.23 -10.98 -7.09
CA PRO A 140 17.20 -12.07 -6.97
C PRO A 140 18.16 -11.93 -5.80
N GLU A 141 18.28 -10.74 -5.19
CA GLU A 141 19.23 -10.49 -4.08
C GLU A 141 18.66 -10.77 -2.69
N MET A 142 17.39 -11.20 -2.58
CA MET A 142 16.73 -11.56 -1.31
C MET A 142 16.53 -13.08 -1.09
N GLY A 143 17.21 -13.91 -1.88
CA GLY A 143 17.22 -15.38 -1.75
C GLY A 143 18.34 -15.92 -0.88
#